data_AF-A0AA38GM78-F1
#
_entry.id   AF-A0AA38GM78-F1
#
_cell.length_a   1.000
_cell.length_b   1.000
_cell.length_c   1.000
_cell.angle_alpha   90.00
_cell.angle_beta   90.00
_cell.angle_gamma   90.00
#
_symmetry.space_group_name_H-M   'P 1'
#
loop_
_entity.id
_entity.type
_entity.pdbx_description
1 polymer ?
#
loop_
_entity_poly.entity_id
_entity_poly.type
_entity_poly.pdbx_seq_one_letter_code
_entity_poly.pdbx_strand_id
1 'polypeptide(L)'
;HTTLSVVHKDIKSSNILLDGKFRAKIANFGMAKSGMNVLTRHIVGTQGYMAPEYLADGLVSAKLDVFGFGVVLLEMLSGKKAILREGGVPLAGKEGLLWAQIKPLMEGEDKEEKLKEWIDPNLKGVYPNESVLGLAAHSQSLRGGRSWRTTNPSRNSLQAFKSNGSP
;
A
#
# COMPACT_ATOMS: atom_id res chain seq x y z
N HIS A 1 -25.16 -8.34 -13.83
CA HIS A 1 -24.61 -7.01 -13.52
C HIS A 1 -23.16 -7.16 -13.08
N THR A 2 -22.20 -6.89 -13.96
CA THR A 2 -20.78 -6.79 -13.59
C THR A 2 -20.54 -5.36 -13.10
N THR A 3 -20.36 -5.19 -11.78
CA THR A 3 -20.00 -3.91 -11.19
C THR A 3 -18.66 -3.47 -11.77
N LEU A 4 -18.64 -2.31 -12.43
CA LEU A 4 -17.40 -1.65 -12.85
C LEU A 4 -16.51 -1.50 -11.62
N SER A 5 -15.32 -2.10 -11.65
CA SER A 5 -14.36 -1.95 -10.57
C SER A 5 -13.69 -0.58 -10.68
N VAL A 6 -13.78 0.19 -9.60
CA VAL A 6 -13.20 1.53 -9.48
C VAL A 6 -11.95 1.43 -8.60
N VAL A 7 -10.85 2.01 -9.07
CA VAL A 7 -9.60 2.17 -8.31
C VAL A 7 -9.48 3.63 -7.87
N HIS A 8 -9.31 3.88 -6.58
CA HIS A 8 -9.25 5.22 -5.98
C HIS A 8 -7.93 5.93 -6.27
N LYS A 9 -6.80 5.22 -6.23
CA LYS A 9 -5.43 5.71 -6.49
C LYS A 9 -4.86 6.75 -5.52
N ASP A 10 -5.59 7.10 -4.46
CA ASP A 10 -5.15 8.08 -3.45
C ASP A 10 -5.69 7.71 -2.06
N ILE A 11 -5.67 6.43 -1.71
CA ILE A 11 -5.98 6.00 -0.36
C ILE A 11 -4.88 6.50 0.58
N LYS A 12 -5.27 7.33 1.56
CA LYS A 12 -4.41 7.89 2.60
C LYS A 12 -5.24 8.31 3.81
N SER A 13 -4.58 8.49 4.94
CA SER A 13 -5.25 8.80 6.21
C SER A 13 -6.09 10.08 6.15
N SER A 14 -5.63 11.12 5.45
CA SER A 14 -6.41 12.37 5.29
C SER A 14 -7.60 12.27 4.34
N ASN A 15 -7.71 11.19 3.55
CA ASN A 15 -8.86 10.89 2.72
C ASN A 15 -9.82 9.88 3.38
N ILE A 16 -9.55 9.47 4.62
CA ILE A 16 -10.46 8.63 5.42
C ILE A 16 -11.06 9.51 6.51
N LEU A 17 -12.31 9.91 6.31
CA LEU A 17 -13.05 10.77 7.22
C LEU A 17 -13.80 9.94 8.24
N LEU A 18 -14.00 10.49 9.43
CA LEU A 18 -14.82 9.89 10.47
C LEU A 18 -16.11 10.69 10.62
N ASP A 19 -17.24 9.99 10.63
CA ASP A 19 -18.53 10.63 10.95
C ASP A 19 -18.73 10.76 12.48
N GLY A 20 -19.86 11.36 12.89
CA GLY A 20 -20.17 11.56 14.32
C GLY A 20 -20.33 10.27 15.14
N LYS A 21 -20.29 9.09 14.51
CA LYS A 21 -20.27 7.78 15.17
C LYS A 21 -18.93 7.07 14.99
N PHE A 22 -17.87 7.79 14.63
CA PHE A 22 -16.54 7.25 14.33
C PHE A 22 -16.53 6.19 13.22
N ARG A 23 -17.49 6.23 12.29
CA ARG A 23 -17.48 5.35 11.13
C ARG A 23 -16.61 5.96 10.04
N ALA A 24 -15.66 5.17 9.55
CA ALA A 24 -14.77 5.56 8.46
C ALA A 24 -15.52 5.68 7.13
N LYS A 25 -15.25 6.76 6.39
CA LYS A 25 -15.75 7.02 5.05
C LYS A 25 -14.60 7.46 4.15
N ILE A 26 -14.46 6.82 3.00
CA ILE A 26 -13.48 7.20 1.99
C ILE A 26 -13.96 8.47 1.29
N ALA A 27 -13.08 9.45 1.13
CA ALA A 27 -13.32 10.72 0.48
C ALA A 27 -12.28 10.98 -0.63
N ASN A 28 -12.51 12.03 -1.43
CA ASN A 28 -11.60 12.50 -2.47
C ASN A 28 -11.38 11.52 -3.65
N PHE A 29 -12.43 11.29 -4.43
CA PHE A 29 -12.40 10.46 -5.64
C PHE A 29 -11.87 11.18 -6.89
N GLY A 30 -11.25 12.35 -6.76
CA GLY A 30 -10.79 13.15 -7.92
C GLY A 30 -9.75 12.45 -8.80
N MET A 31 -9.09 11.43 -8.27
CA MET A 31 -8.07 10.63 -8.95
C MET A 31 -8.57 9.24 -9.37
N ALA A 32 -9.80 8.90 -8.97
CA ALA A 32 -10.37 7.58 -9.13
C ALA A 32 -10.60 7.28 -10.61
N LYS A 33 -10.44 6.02 -10.98
CA LYS A 33 -10.62 5.56 -12.36
C LYS A 33 -11.41 4.26 -12.40
N SER A 34 -12.37 4.21 -13.32
CA SER A 34 -13.05 2.96 -13.66
C SER A 34 -12.15 2.13 -14.57
N GLY A 35 -12.06 0.83 -14.28
CA GLY A 35 -11.24 -0.13 -15.01
C GLY A 35 -10.02 -0.60 -14.19
N MET A 36 -9.71 -1.88 -14.32
CA MET A 36 -8.56 -2.54 -13.67
C MET A 36 -7.58 -3.06 -14.72
N ASN A 37 -6.35 -3.31 -14.28
CA ASN A 37 -5.26 -3.95 -15.04
C ASN A 37 -4.83 -3.17 -16.29
N VAL A 38 -4.83 -1.83 -16.19
CA VAL A 38 -4.39 -0.92 -17.25
C VAL A 38 -3.01 -0.37 -16.91
N LEU A 39 -2.12 -0.29 -17.89
CA LEU A 39 -0.84 0.39 -17.74
C LEU A 39 -1.00 1.88 -18.02
N THR A 40 -0.39 2.74 -17.19
CA THR A 40 -0.38 4.19 -17.38
C THR A 40 1.02 4.75 -17.26
N ARG A 41 1.36 5.70 -18.13
CA ARG A 41 2.57 6.53 -17.98
C ARG A 41 2.36 7.71 -17.02
N HIS A 42 1.12 8.01 -16.69
CA HIS A 42 0.75 9.14 -15.83
C HIS A 42 0.51 8.62 -14.42
N ILE A 43 1.58 8.63 -13.61
CA ILE A 43 1.55 8.23 -12.21
C ILE A 43 1.08 9.42 -11.39
N VAL A 44 0.02 9.18 -10.63
CA VAL A 44 -0.57 10.14 -9.71
C VAL A 44 -0.94 9.43 -8.41
N GLY A 45 -0.73 10.11 -7.29
CA GLY A 45 -1.07 9.65 -5.94
C GLY A 45 -0.24 10.40 -4.90
N THR A 46 -0.48 10.13 -3.62
CA THR A 46 0.31 10.71 -2.52
C THR A 46 1.54 9.85 -2.22
N GLN A 47 2.73 10.47 -2.17
CA GLN A 47 3.98 9.80 -1.79
C GLN A 47 3.85 9.17 -0.39
N GLY A 48 4.47 8.00 -0.20
CA GLY A 48 4.30 7.20 1.02
C GLY A 48 3.18 6.16 0.93
N TYR A 49 2.15 6.40 0.11
CA TYR A 49 1.00 5.50 -0.07
C TYR A 49 0.98 4.78 -1.43
N MET A 50 1.82 5.21 -2.37
CA MET A 50 1.87 4.61 -3.71
C MET A 50 2.57 3.25 -3.69
N ALA A 51 1.91 2.24 -4.28
CA ALA A 51 2.47 0.91 -4.39
C ALA A 51 3.72 0.89 -5.30
N PRO A 52 4.76 0.11 -4.95
CA PRO A 52 6.02 0.09 -5.70
C PRO A 52 5.84 -0.38 -7.15
N GLU A 53 4.93 -1.32 -7.43
CA GLU A 53 4.62 -1.80 -8.79
C GLU A 53 3.93 -0.75 -9.64
N TYR A 54 3.19 0.18 -9.04
CA TYR A 54 2.61 1.31 -9.76
C TYR A 54 3.68 2.34 -10.11
N LEU A 55 4.60 2.61 -9.19
CA LEU A 55 5.74 3.48 -9.46
C LEU A 55 6.69 2.90 -10.52
N ALA A 56 6.87 1.58 -10.54
CA ALA A 56 7.78 0.90 -11.46
C ALA A 56 7.17 0.67 -12.86
N ASP A 57 5.96 0.10 -12.91
CA ASP A 57 5.37 -0.42 -14.15
C ASP A 57 4.15 0.40 -14.61
N GLY A 58 3.65 1.33 -13.78
CA GLY A 58 2.42 2.06 -14.06
C GLY A 58 1.16 1.19 -14.04
N LEU A 59 1.20 0.04 -13.37
CA LEU A 59 0.07 -0.89 -13.32
C LEU A 59 -1.05 -0.37 -12.41
N VAL A 60 -2.18 0.03 -13.00
CA VAL A 60 -3.40 0.39 -12.27
C VAL A 60 -4.23 -0.85 -12.01
N SER A 61 -4.40 -1.20 -10.73
CA SER A 61 -5.30 -2.28 -10.29
C SER A 61 -5.87 -1.95 -8.91
N ALA A 62 -6.94 -2.64 -8.50
CA ALA A 62 -7.53 -2.49 -7.16
C ALA A 62 -6.52 -2.73 -6.03
N LYS A 63 -5.41 -3.38 -6.34
CA LYS A 63 -4.35 -3.71 -5.41
C LYS A 63 -3.50 -2.52 -4.98
N LEU A 64 -3.50 -1.46 -5.77
CA LEU A 64 -2.89 -0.19 -5.39
C LEU A 64 -3.58 0.39 -4.15
N ASP A 65 -4.91 0.31 -4.13
CA ASP A 65 -5.71 0.79 -3.00
C ASP A 65 -5.51 -0.12 -1.77
N VAL A 66 -5.31 -1.42 -1.98
CA VAL A 66 -4.96 -2.36 -0.89
C VAL A 66 -3.61 -1.99 -0.28
N PHE A 67 -2.61 -1.65 -1.10
CA PHE A 67 -1.32 -1.18 -0.60
C PHE A 67 -1.46 0.13 0.18
N GLY A 68 -2.12 1.14 -0.38
CA GLY A 68 -2.35 2.42 0.30
C GLY A 68 -3.10 2.26 1.61
N PHE A 69 -4.10 1.37 1.66
CA PHE A 69 -4.81 1.01 2.88
C PHE A 69 -3.89 0.33 3.91
N GLY A 70 -2.99 -0.57 3.47
CA GLY A 70 -1.97 -1.15 4.35
C GLY A 70 -1.09 -0.08 5.01
N VAL A 71 -0.69 0.96 4.26
CA VAL A 71 0.06 2.08 4.84
C VAL A 71 -0.76 2.84 5.88
N VAL A 72 -2.06 3.09 5.64
CA VAL A 72 -2.96 3.69 6.63
C VAL A 72 -3.01 2.87 7.92
N LEU A 73 -3.10 1.55 7.82
CA LEU A 73 -3.12 0.68 9.00
C LEU A 73 -1.80 0.75 9.77
N LEU A 74 -0.66 0.83 9.08
CA LEU A 74 0.64 1.04 9.72
C LEU A 74 0.72 2.40 10.44
N GLU A 75 0.14 3.47 9.87
CA GLU A 75 0.05 4.76 10.55
C GLU A 75 -0.79 4.64 11.83
N MET A 76 -1.92 3.92 11.79
CA MET A 76 -2.76 3.70 12.97
C MET A 76 -2.07 2.87 14.05
N LEU A 77 -1.32 1.83 13.66
CA LEU A 77 -0.61 0.97 14.61
C LEU A 77 0.59 1.65 15.26
N SER A 78 1.32 2.47 14.51
CA SER A 78 2.57 3.09 14.99
C SER A 78 2.41 4.51 15.51
N GLY A 79 1.29 5.18 15.19
CA GLY A 79 1.11 6.61 15.43
C GLY A 79 2.03 7.50 14.57
N LYS A 80 2.80 6.92 13.63
CA LYS A 80 3.76 7.62 12.78
C LYS A 80 3.13 8.02 11.45
N LYS A 81 3.72 9.01 10.80
CA LYS A 81 3.33 9.44 9.43
C LYS A 81 3.91 8.50 8.38
N ALA A 82 3.20 8.33 7.27
CA ALA A 82 3.64 7.52 6.12
C ALA A 82 5.00 7.96 5.54
N ILE A 83 5.31 9.26 5.63
CA ILE A 83 6.63 9.82 5.31
C ILE A 83 7.29 10.25 6.62
N LEU A 84 8.45 9.68 6.89
CA LEU A 84 9.26 9.94 8.06
C LEU A 84 10.10 11.19 7.85
N ARG A 85 10.24 11.97 8.92
CA ARG A 85 10.94 13.24 8.91
C ARG A 85 11.96 13.28 10.03
N GLU A 86 13.13 13.82 9.73
CA GLU A 86 14.19 14.11 10.70
C GLU A 86 14.51 15.60 10.61
N GLY A 87 14.49 16.31 11.73
CA GLY A 87 14.65 17.77 11.73
C GLY A 87 13.61 18.53 10.89
N GLY A 88 12.42 17.94 10.67
CA GLY A 88 11.37 18.49 9.81
C GLY A 88 11.52 18.21 8.31
N VAL A 89 12.65 17.62 7.90
CA VAL A 89 12.94 17.29 6.50
C VAL A 89 12.54 15.83 6.21
N PRO A 90 11.80 15.55 5.11
CA PRO A 90 11.55 14.18 4.68
C PRO A 90 12.84 13.42 4.42
N LEU A 91 12.97 12.24 5.02
CA LEU A 91 14.06 11.33 4.71
C LEU A 91 13.97 10.85 3.26
N ALA A 92 15.11 10.79 2.57
CA ALA A 92 15.18 10.40 1.18
C ALA A 92 15.02 8.88 0.98
N GLY A 93 14.53 8.49 -0.20
CA GLY A 93 14.47 7.09 -0.60
C GLY A 93 13.52 6.24 0.24
N LYS A 94 13.83 4.94 0.34
CA LYS A 94 12.98 3.97 1.06
C LYS A 94 13.03 4.15 2.57
N GLU A 95 14.13 4.68 3.11
CA GLU A 95 14.33 4.87 4.55
C GLU A 95 13.33 5.89 5.13
N GLY A 96 12.87 6.83 4.31
CA GLY A 96 11.82 7.76 4.68
C GLY A 96 10.39 7.24 4.58
N LEU A 97 10.18 5.98 4.21
CA LEU A 97 8.85 5.42 4.03
C LEU A 97 8.50 4.50 5.19
N LEU A 98 7.39 4.79 5.87
CA LEU A 98 6.93 4.00 7.03
C LEU A 98 6.78 2.53 6.69
N TRP A 99 6.20 2.22 5.53
CA TRP A 99 6.00 0.85 5.09
C TRP A 99 7.31 0.10 4.86
N ALA A 100 8.44 0.77 4.63
CA ALA A 100 9.73 0.11 4.45
C ALA A 100 10.27 -0.43 5.79
N GLN A 101 9.95 0.23 6.90
CA GLN A 101 10.40 -0.16 8.24
C GLN A 101 9.83 -1.50 8.71
N ILE A 102 8.67 -1.93 8.19
CA ILE A 102 8.05 -3.18 8.65
C ILE A 102 8.82 -4.43 8.21
N LYS A 103 9.79 -4.33 7.28
CA LYS A 103 10.58 -5.50 6.86
C LYS A 103 11.54 -5.97 7.96
N PRO A 104 12.48 -5.13 8.43
CA PRO A 104 13.43 -5.54 9.47
C PRO A 104 12.73 -5.91 10.79
N LEU A 105 11.55 -5.35 11.07
CA LEU A 105 10.77 -5.68 12.26
C LEU A 105 10.18 -7.10 12.24
N MET A 106 9.91 -7.62 11.04
CA MET A 106 9.31 -8.95 10.86
C MET A 106 10.35 -10.05 10.62
N GLU A 107 11.64 -9.71 10.63
CA GLU A 107 12.75 -10.63 10.46
C GLU A 107 13.37 -10.97 11.83
N GLY A 108 13.62 -12.26 12.07
CA GLY A 108 14.18 -12.77 13.33
C GLY A 108 13.14 -13.44 14.24
N GLU A 109 13.62 -14.06 15.32
CA GLU A 109 12.81 -14.74 16.34
C GLU A 109 12.17 -13.74 17.33
N ASP A 110 12.78 -12.56 17.48
CA ASP A 110 12.41 -11.45 18.37
C ASP A 110 11.39 -10.46 17.76
N LYS A 111 10.75 -10.83 16.64
CA LYS A 111 9.81 -9.98 15.90
C LYS A 111 8.65 -9.44 16.76
N GLU A 112 8.18 -10.21 17.74
CA GLU A 112 7.07 -9.78 18.61
C GLU A 112 7.50 -8.67 19.57
N GLU A 113 8.71 -8.75 20.12
CA GLU A 113 9.27 -7.73 21.01
C GLU A 113 9.56 -6.45 20.23
N LYS A 114 10.22 -6.58 19.07
CA LYS A 114 10.44 -5.47 18.13
C LYS A 114 9.13 -4.78 17.72
N LEU A 115 8.09 -5.54 17.45
CA LEU A 115 6.77 -4.98 17.12
C LEU A 115 6.15 -4.24 18.31
N LYS A 116 6.20 -4.81 19.52
CA LYS A 116 5.68 -4.16 20.73
C LYS A 116 6.34 -2.81 20.97
N GLU A 117 7.65 -2.71 20.77
CA GLU A 117 8.40 -1.45 20.90
C GLU A 117 8.09 -0.45 19.79
N TRP A 118 7.71 -0.94 18.60
CA TRP A 118 7.44 -0.09 17.44
C TRP A 118 6.02 0.50 17.40
N ILE A 119 5.06 -0.14 18.08
CA ILE A 119 3.65 0.25 18.19
C ILE A 119 3.51 1.55 18.97
N ASP A 120 2.46 2.32 18.66
CA ASP A 120 2.12 3.57 19.35
C ASP A 120 1.97 3.34 20.88
N PRO A 121 2.80 3.98 21.73
CA PRO A 121 2.67 3.90 23.18
C PRO A 121 1.30 4.34 23.70
N ASN A 122 0.58 5.19 22.97
CA ASN A 122 -0.76 5.66 23.34
C ASN A 122 -1.82 4.56 23.26
N LEU A 123 -1.55 3.45 22.56
CA LEU A 123 -2.41 2.26 22.57
C LEU A 123 -2.32 1.48 23.88
N LYS A 124 -1.34 1.79 24.76
CA LYS A 124 -1.20 1.24 26.12
C LYS A 124 -1.22 -0.30 26.19
N GLY A 125 -0.78 -0.99 25.13
CA GLY A 125 -0.82 -2.45 25.04
C GLY A 125 -2.23 -3.03 24.86
N VAL A 126 -3.25 -2.20 24.63
CA VAL A 126 -4.65 -2.63 24.48
C VAL A 126 -4.94 -2.93 23.00
N TYR A 127 -4.38 -4.02 22.50
CA TYR A 127 -4.63 -4.51 21.16
C TYR A 127 -4.43 -6.03 21.08
N PRO A 128 -5.14 -6.73 20.16
CA PRO A 128 -4.88 -8.14 19.93
C PRO A 128 -3.54 -8.35 19.20
N ASN A 129 -2.62 -9.12 19.78
CA ASN A 129 -1.30 -9.40 19.18
C ASN A 129 -1.41 -10.04 17.79
N GLU A 130 -2.38 -10.93 17.58
CA GLU A 130 -2.63 -11.56 16.27
C GLU A 130 -3.00 -10.54 15.19
N SER A 131 -3.75 -9.49 15.55
CA SER A 131 -4.14 -8.44 14.61
C SER A 131 -2.92 -7.62 14.16
N VAL A 132 -2.03 -7.29 15.10
CA VAL A 132 -0.77 -6.58 14.80
C VAL A 132 0.11 -7.43 13.89
N LEU A 133 0.33 -8.70 14.24
CA LEU A 133 1.15 -9.62 13.45
C LEU A 133 0.56 -9.84 12.05
N GLY A 134 -0.75 -10.02 11.96
CA GLY A 134 -1.46 -10.18 10.69
C GLY A 134 -1.31 -8.95 9.80
N LEU A 135 -1.46 -7.74 10.36
CA LEU A 135 -1.30 -6.48 9.62
C LEU A 135 0.15 -6.26 9.16
N ALA A 136 1.13 -6.54 10.02
CA ALA A 136 2.54 -6.41 9.70
C ALA A 136 2.97 -7.43 8.62
N ALA A 137 2.51 -8.68 8.72
CA ALA A 137 2.75 -9.72 7.73
C ALA A 137 2.10 -9.39 6.37
N HIS A 138 0.85 -8.91 6.39
CA HIS A 138 0.17 -8.50 5.17
C HIS A 138 0.91 -7.35 4.49
N SER A 139 1.28 -6.32 5.25
CA SER A 139 2.08 -5.18 4.76
C SER A 139 3.44 -5.60 4.20
N GLN A 140 4.07 -6.63 4.79
CA GLN A 140 5.30 -7.21 4.23
C GLN A 140 5.05 -7.90 2.89
N SER A 141 4.01 -8.74 2.80
CA SER A 141 3.64 -9.44 1.56
C SER A 141 3.26 -8.48 0.42
N LEU A 142 2.83 -7.26 0.78
CA LEU A 142 2.66 -6.05 -0.03
C LEU A 142 3.76 -5.80 -1.07
N ARG A 143 4.98 -6.25 -0.77
CA ARG A 143 6.22 -5.65 -1.31
C ARG A 143 6.93 -6.47 -2.39
N GLY A 144 6.50 -7.69 -2.74
CA GLY A 144 7.14 -8.39 -3.85
C GLY A 144 7.07 -9.91 -3.91
N GLY A 145 5.87 -10.48 -4.03
CA GLY A 145 5.74 -11.89 -4.42
C GLY A 145 5.88 -12.11 -5.93
N ARG A 146 6.71 -13.06 -6.37
CA ARG A 146 6.62 -13.65 -7.74
C ARG A 146 5.20 -14.17 -8.05
N SER A 147 4.49 -14.61 -7.01
CA SER A 147 3.09 -15.05 -7.02
C SER A 147 2.09 -13.93 -7.38
N TRP A 148 2.47 -12.66 -7.22
CA TRP A 148 1.66 -11.51 -7.63
C TRP A 148 1.65 -11.26 -9.14
N ARG A 149 2.75 -11.60 -9.84
CA ARG A 149 2.93 -11.27 -11.26
C ARG A 149 2.12 -12.17 -12.20
N THR A 150 1.63 -13.30 -11.70
CA THR A 150 1.08 -14.41 -12.50
C THR A 150 -0.45 -14.53 -12.46
N THR A 151 -1.16 -13.74 -11.62
CA THR A 151 -2.63 -13.74 -11.61
C THR A 151 -3.26 -12.89 -12.72
N ASN A 152 -2.50 -12.57 -13.78
CA ASN A 152 -3.01 -11.83 -14.93
C ASN A 152 -3.24 -12.74 -16.14
N PRO A 153 -4.51 -13.08 -16.49
CA PRO A 153 -4.82 -13.87 -17.69
C PRO A 153 -4.47 -13.15 -19.00
N SER A 154 -4.21 -11.84 -18.96
CA SER A 154 -4.03 -11.03 -20.18
C SER A 154 -2.59 -10.96 -20.70
N ARG A 155 -1.64 -11.70 -20.11
CA ARG A 155 -0.22 -11.65 -20.54
C ARG A 155 0.08 -12.51 -21.77
N ASN A 156 -0.73 -13.52 -22.06
CA ASN A 156 -0.52 -14.40 -23.23
C ASN A 156 -0.86 -13.73 -24.56
N SER A 157 -1.65 -12.64 -24.58
CA SER A 157 -2.01 -11.95 -25.82
C SER A 157 -1.05 -10.82 -26.23
N LEU A 158 -0.19 -10.33 -25.32
CA LEU A 158 0.72 -9.21 -25.61
C LEU A 158 2.14 -9.64 -26.01
N GLN A 159 2.53 -10.89 -25.77
CA GLN A 159 3.76 -11.44 -26.38
C GLN A 159 3.54 -11.82 -27.85
N ALA A 160 2.31 -12.15 -28.26
CA ALA A 160 1.97 -12.45 -29.65
C ALA A 160 2.01 -11.22 -30.59
N PHE A 161 1.96 -9.99 -30.05
CA PHE A 161 1.98 -8.77 -30.87
C PHE A 161 3.40 -8.21 -31.12
N LYS A 162 4.42 -8.74 -30.43
CA LYS A 162 5.82 -8.31 -30.61
C LYS A 162 6.67 -9.23 -31.49
N SER A 163 6.11 -10.33 -32.01
CA SER A 163 6.84 -11.27 -32.88
C SER A 163 6.52 -11.16 -34.37
N ASN A 164 5.55 -10.35 -34.79
CA ASN A 164 5.12 -10.26 -36.20
C ASN A 164 5.28 -8.85 -36.78
N GLY A 165 6.49 -8.31 -36.72
CA GLY A 165 6.81 -7.01 -37.32
C GLY A 165 8.28 -6.90 -37.69
N SER A 166 8.72 -7.72 -38.64
CA SER A 166 9.93 -7.46 -39.41
C SER A 166 9.54 -6.72 -40.70
N PRO A 167 10.29 -5.69 -41.14
CA PRO A 167 10.57 -5.54 -42.56
C PRO A 167 11.61 -6.57 -43.03
#